data_AF-A0A8I1KAR3-F1
#
_entry.id   AF-A0A8I1KAR3-F1
#
_cell.length_a   1.000
_cell.length_b   1.000
_cell.length_c   1.000
_cell.angle_alpha   90.00
_cell.angle_beta   90.00
_cell.angle_gamma   90.00
#
_symmetry.space_group_name_H-M   'P 1'
#
loop_
_entity.id
_entity.type
_entity.pdbx_description
1 polymer ?
#
loop_
_entity_poly.entity_id
_entity_poly.type
_entity_poly.pdbx_seq_one_letter_code
_entity_poly.pdbx_strand_id
1 'polypeptide(L)'
;MTGNEREFVLLHPDTPPYPWQWSNEVEGLVNAEQHYASEPPEDSTQVWGLVFTLPESGGYLAGWSCGEMDLSGVSDYVHSSLVAAANAAEQMAKMRAEKQRAVSLDD
;
A
#
# COMPACT_ATOMS: atom_id res chain seq x y z
N MET A 1 -11.90 3.81 -10.38
CA MET A 1 -11.02 4.16 -11.51
C MET A 1 -9.58 4.11 -11.00
N THR A 2 -8.97 2.92 -11.02
CA THR A 2 -7.56 2.67 -10.66
C THR A 2 -6.72 2.78 -11.93
N GLY A 3 -6.51 4.02 -12.40
CA GLY A 3 -5.90 4.25 -13.72
C GLY A 3 -4.38 4.42 -13.71
N ASN A 4 -3.79 4.76 -12.56
CA ASN A 4 -2.39 5.19 -12.47
C ASN A 4 -1.73 4.60 -11.20
N GLU A 5 -1.75 3.28 -11.08
CA GLU A 5 -0.94 2.56 -10.08
C GLU A 5 0.23 1.86 -10.78
N ARG A 6 1.42 1.98 -10.22
CA ARG A 6 2.62 1.27 -10.67
C ARG A 6 2.90 0.11 -9.74
N GLU A 7 2.90 -1.09 -10.29
CA GLU A 7 3.26 -2.32 -9.58
C GLU A 7 4.80 -2.51 -9.58
N PHE A 8 5.35 -2.93 -8.44
CA PHE A 8 6.77 -3.22 -8.25
C PHE A 8 6.94 -4.27 -7.13
N VAL A 9 8.16 -4.76 -6.95
CA VAL A 9 8.50 -5.64 -5.81
C VAL A 9 9.25 -4.81 -4.78
N LEU A 10 8.74 -4.73 -3.55
CA LEU A 10 9.36 -3.94 -2.49
C LEU A 10 10.74 -4.51 -2.13
N LEU A 11 11.75 -3.65 -1.98
CA LEU A 11 13.17 -4.01 -1.77
C LEU A 11 13.89 -4.56 -3.01
N HIS A 12 13.23 -4.65 -4.18
CA HIS A 12 13.89 -4.91 -5.46
C HIS A 12 14.53 -3.61 -6.00
N PRO A 13 15.59 -3.65 -6.82
CA PRO A 13 16.15 -2.46 -7.49
C PRO A 13 15.15 -1.65 -8.34
N ASP A 14 14.01 -2.23 -8.72
CA ASP A 14 12.92 -1.52 -9.42
C ASP A 14 11.98 -0.77 -8.47
N THR A 15 12.17 -0.89 -7.15
CA THR A 15 11.42 -0.11 -6.15
C THR A 15 11.66 1.37 -6.42
N PRO A 16 10.62 2.23 -6.34
CA PRO A 16 10.81 3.67 -6.40
C PRO A 16 11.95 4.11 -5.45
N PRO A 17 12.93 4.89 -5.93
CA PRO A 17 14.12 5.24 -5.16
C PRO A 17 13.83 6.35 -4.15
N TYR A 18 12.69 6.25 -3.46
CA TYR A 18 12.20 7.19 -2.47
C TYR A 18 12.13 6.51 -1.11
N PRO A 19 12.41 7.23 -0.02
CA PRO A 19 12.17 6.72 1.32
C PRO A 19 10.70 6.37 1.48
N TRP A 20 10.43 5.24 2.12
CA TRP A 20 9.10 4.76 2.40
C TRP A 20 8.98 4.35 3.86
N GLN A 21 7.75 4.34 4.36
CA GLN A 21 7.40 3.84 5.68
C GLN A 21 6.03 3.16 5.61
N TRP A 22 5.76 2.26 6.55
CA TRP A 22 4.45 1.65 6.65
C TRP A 22 3.42 2.68 7.16
N SER A 23 2.19 2.60 6.67
CA SER A 23 1.10 3.48 7.09
C SER A 23 0.85 3.43 8.60
N ASN A 24 0.97 2.25 9.22
CA ASN A 24 0.82 2.07 10.67
C ASN A 24 1.92 2.73 11.52
N GLU A 25 3.03 3.12 10.90
CA GLU A 25 4.11 3.87 11.55
C GLU A 25 3.91 5.39 11.45
N VAL A 26 2.89 5.85 10.72
CA VAL A 26 2.58 7.28 10.57
C VAL A 26 1.87 7.81 11.80
N GLU A 27 2.53 8.73 12.51
CA GLU A 27 1.92 9.42 13.66
C GLU A 27 0.66 10.20 13.26
N GLY A 28 -0.43 9.96 13.98
CA GLY A 28 -1.73 10.59 13.72
C GLY A 28 -2.64 9.82 12.77
N LEU A 29 -2.22 8.66 12.24
CA LEU A 29 -3.13 7.73 11.58
C LEU A 29 -3.96 6.97 12.64
N VAL A 30 -5.28 7.09 12.57
CA VAL A 30 -6.19 6.55 13.61
C VAL A 30 -6.64 5.12 13.31
N ASN A 31 -6.55 4.67 12.05
CA ASN A 31 -7.06 3.36 11.60
C ASN A 31 -6.05 2.67 10.69
N ALA A 32 -4.94 2.19 11.25
CA ALA A 32 -4.15 1.18 10.59
C ALA A 32 -4.76 -0.18 10.92
N GLU A 33 -5.53 -0.74 9.99
CA GLU A 33 -6.15 -2.05 10.14
C GLU A 33 -5.32 -3.10 9.39
N GLN A 34 -5.34 -4.35 9.84
CA GLN A 34 -4.70 -5.45 9.13
C GLN A 34 -5.62 -5.93 8.00
N HIS A 35 -5.16 -5.84 6.74
CA HIS A 35 -5.92 -6.32 5.59
C HIS A 35 -5.38 -7.68 5.12
N TYR A 36 -6.26 -8.63 4.83
CA TYR A 36 -5.90 -10.01 4.47
C TYR A 36 -6.53 -10.40 3.13
N ALA A 37 -5.73 -11.00 2.24
CA ALA A 37 -6.11 -11.37 0.88
C ALA A 37 -7.07 -12.57 0.76
N SER A 38 -7.19 -13.36 1.83
CA SER A 38 -8.02 -14.56 1.94
C SER A 38 -8.38 -14.86 3.41
N GLU A 39 -9.39 -15.70 3.63
CA GLU A 39 -9.67 -16.32 4.94
C GLU A 39 -9.46 -17.84 4.82
N PRO A 40 -8.86 -18.51 5.83
CA PRO A 40 -8.42 -17.97 7.12
C PRO A 40 -7.12 -17.15 7.02
N PRO A 41 -6.89 -16.18 7.94
CA PRO A 41 -5.75 -15.27 7.90
C PRO A 41 -4.39 -15.97 8.07
N GLU A 42 -4.36 -17.18 8.62
CA GLU A 42 -3.15 -17.98 8.86
C GLU A 42 -2.43 -18.44 7.57
N ASP A 43 -3.16 -18.55 6.47
CA ASP A 43 -2.64 -18.91 5.14
C ASP A 43 -2.81 -17.74 4.13
N SER A 44 -2.98 -16.53 4.64
CA SER A 44 -3.41 -15.37 3.84
C SER A 44 -2.29 -14.35 3.67
N THR A 45 -2.14 -13.86 2.44
CA THR A 45 -1.24 -12.74 2.16
C THR A 45 -1.78 -11.49 2.86
N GLN A 46 -1.03 -10.97 3.81
CA GLN A 46 -1.36 -9.73 4.47
C GLN A 46 -0.97 -8.55 3.57
N VAL A 47 -1.89 -7.59 3.42
CA VAL A 47 -1.67 -6.39 2.62
C VAL A 47 -1.55 -5.19 3.55
N TRP A 48 -0.45 -4.47 3.43
CA TRP A 48 -0.09 -3.32 4.25
C TRP A 48 -0.09 -2.03 3.42
N GLY A 49 -0.47 -0.92 4.03
CA GLY A 49 -0.33 0.40 3.42
C GLY A 49 1.13 0.88 3.45
N LEU A 50 1.58 1.48 2.36
CA LEU A 50 2.89 2.08 2.22
C LEU A 50 2.77 3.57 1.88
N VAL A 51 3.67 4.37 2.42
CA VAL A 51 3.76 5.79 2.07
C VAL A 51 5.19 6.12 1.64
N PHE A 52 5.34 6.62 0.41
CA PHE A 52 6.61 7.12 -0.10
C PHE A 52 6.69 8.63 0.09
N THR A 53 7.85 9.13 0.51
CA THR A 53 8.12 10.56 0.64
C THR A 53 8.94 11.05 -0.54
N LEU A 54 8.38 11.99 -1.30
CA LEU A 54 9.08 12.59 -2.44
C LEU A 54 10.09 13.65 -1.96
N PRO A 55 11.22 13.81 -2.67
CA PRO A 55 12.23 14.81 -2.32
C PRO A 55 11.71 16.25 -2.52
N GLU A 56 12.43 17.23 -1.95
CA GLU A 56 12.21 18.68 -2.16
C GLU A 56 10.78 19.18 -1.84
N SER A 57 10.15 18.63 -0.80
CA SER A 57 8.74 18.94 -0.47
C SER A 57 7.76 18.57 -1.60
N GLY A 58 8.14 17.61 -2.44
CA GLY A 58 7.32 17.08 -3.53
C GLY A 58 6.06 16.36 -3.08
N GLY A 59 5.86 16.16 -1.78
CA GLY A 59 4.69 15.52 -1.19
C GLY A 59 4.91 14.03 -0.90
N TYR A 60 3.81 13.28 -0.91
CA TYR A 60 3.78 11.89 -0.49
C TYR A 60 2.95 11.06 -1.46
N LEU A 61 3.42 9.85 -1.78
CA LEU A 61 2.68 8.90 -2.60
C LEU A 61 2.12 7.80 -1.71
N ALA A 62 0.87 7.42 -1.96
CA ALA A 62 0.22 6.31 -1.29
C ALA A 62 0.45 5.01 -2.06
N GLY A 63 0.62 3.90 -1.35
CA GLY A 63 0.82 2.58 -1.93
C GLY A 63 0.34 1.46 -1.02
N TRP A 64 0.50 0.24 -1.50
CA TRP A 64 0.21 -1.01 -0.79
C TRP A 64 1.32 -2.02 -1.04
N SER A 65 1.50 -2.97 -0.14
CA SER A 65 2.43 -4.09 -0.32
C SER A 65 1.94 -5.34 0.37
N CYS A 66 2.14 -6.48 -0.29
CA CYS A 66 1.88 -7.81 0.25
C CYS A 66 2.99 -8.32 1.19
N GLY A 67 4.03 -7.53 1.43
CA GLY A 67 5.18 -7.91 2.24
C GLY A 67 6.51 -7.45 1.64
N GLU A 68 7.56 -7.53 2.44
CA GLU A 68 8.93 -7.33 1.98
C GLU A 68 9.27 -8.38 0.91
N MET A 69 9.78 -7.96 -0.25
CA MET A 69 10.04 -8.80 -1.43
C MET A 69 8.79 -9.37 -2.13
N ASP A 70 7.61 -8.86 -1.84
CA ASP A 70 6.37 -9.24 -2.52
C ASP A 70 5.79 -8.10 -3.37
N LEU A 71 4.76 -8.43 -4.14
CA LEU A 71 4.06 -7.51 -5.01
C LEU A 71 3.53 -6.33 -4.22
N SER A 72 3.83 -5.16 -4.75
CA SER A 72 3.52 -3.87 -4.16
C SER A 72 3.04 -2.92 -5.25
N GLY A 73 2.26 -1.92 -4.87
CA GLY A 73 1.73 -0.92 -5.79
C GLY A 73 1.85 0.47 -5.20
N VAL A 74 2.14 1.47 -6.04
CA VAL A 74 2.15 2.89 -5.66
C VAL A 74 1.27 3.68 -6.60
N SER A 75 0.48 4.60 -6.06
CA SER A 75 -0.32 5.56 -6.80
C SER A 75 0.56 6.68 -7.33
N ASP A 76 0.33 7.12 -8.57
CA ASP A 76 0.95 8.35 -9.11
C ASP A 76 0.34 9.63 -8.52
N TYR A 77 -0.68 9.52 -7.66
CA TYR A 77 -1.31 10.68 -7.02
C TYR A 77 -0.48 11.19 -5.84
N VAL A 78 -0.08 12.46 -5.94
CA VAL A 78 0.71 13.15 -4.91
C VAL A 78 -0.20 13.80 -3.88
N HIS A 79 -0.01 13.42 -2.62
CA HIS A 79 -0.63 14.05 -1.46
C HIS A 79 0.30 15.10 -0.85
N SER A 80 -0.26 16.22 -0.41
CA SER A 80 0.49 17.27 0.30
C SER A 80 0.70 16.99 1.79
N SER A 81 0.02 15.99 2.34
CA SER A 81 0.07 15.62 3.77
C SER A 81 0.36 14.14 3.94
N LEU A 82 1.30 13.82 4.83
CA LEU A 82 1.69 12.44 5.16
C LEU A 82 0.48 11.64 5.65
N VAL A 83 -0.35 12.21 6.53
CA VAL A 83 -1.55 11.56 7.06
C VAL A 83 -2.57 11.31 5.95
N ALA A 84 -2.70 12.22 4.98
CA ALA A 84 -3.60 12.03 3.85
C ALA A 84 -3.13 10.89 2.94
N ALA A 85 -1.82 10.79 2.68
CA ALA A 85 -1.23 9.68 1.94
C ALA A 85 -1.38 8.35 2.69
N ALA A 86 -1.18 8.35 4.00
CA ALA A 86 -1.33 7.16 4.84
C ALA A 86 -2.77 6.64 4.84
N ASN A 87 -3.77 7.53 4.94
CA ASN A 87 -5.18 7.14 4.80
C ASN A 87 -5.48 6.56 3.41
N ALA A 88 -4.91 7.13 2.36
CA ALA A 88 -5.06 6.61 1.00
C ALA A 88 -4.38 5.24 0.84
N ALA A 89 -3.20 5.06 1.44
CA ALA A 89 -2.46 3.80 1.45
C ALA A 89 -3.26 2.67 2.13
N GLU A 90 -3.88 2.95 3.28
CA GLU A 90 -4.80 2.02 3.95
C GLU A 90 -5.99 1.62 3.06
N GLN A 91 -6.60 2.59 2.37
CA GLN A 91 -7.70 2.30 1.44
C GLN A 91 -7.23 1.45 0.25
N MET A 92 -6.03 1.70 -0.26
CA MET A 92 -5.44 0.90 -1.33
C MET A 92 -5.16 -0.54 -0.87
N ALA A 93 -4.59 -0.71 0.32
CA ALA A 93 -4.33 -2.02 0.92
C ALA A 93 -5.63 -2.81 1.10
N LYS A 94 -6.66 -2.17 1.66
CA LYS A 94 -8.00 -2.75 1.81
C LYS A 94 -8.59 -3.20 0.47
N MET A 95 -8.63 -2.30 -0.51
CA MET A 95 -9.17 -2.62 -1.84
C MET A 95 -8.41 -3.76 -2.51
N ARG A 96 -7.09 -3.84 -2.31
CA ARG A 96 -6.28 -4.93 -2.89
C ARG A 96 -6.58 -6.26 -2.20
N ALA A 97 -6.68 -6.28 -0.88
CA ALA A 97 -7.08 -7.44 -0.11
C ALA A 97 -8.49 -7.93 -0.52
N GLU A 98 -9.46 -7.03 -0.63
CA GLU A 98 -10.82 -7.33 -1.09
C GLU A 98 -10.84 -7.87 -2.52
N LYS A 99 -10.02 -7.31 -3.42
CA LYS A 99 -9.90 -7.76 -4.82
C LYS A 99 -9.28 -9.16 -4.91
N GLN A 100 -8.22 -9.44 -4.15
CA GLN A 100 -7.60 -10.77 -4.11
C GLN A 100 -8.58 -11.79 -3.54
N ARG A 101 -9.34 -11.41 -2.50
CA ARG A 101 -10.37 -12.26 -1.90
C ARG A 101 -11.49 -12.59 -2.88
N ALA A 102 -11.96 -11.61 -3.67
CA ALA A 102 -12.97 -11.84 -4.68
C ALA A 102 -12.49 -12.82 -5.75
N VAL A 103 -11.25 -12.67 -6.25
CA VAL A 103 -10.67 -13.59 -7.23
C VAL A 103 -10.57 -15.02 -6.69
N SER A 104 -10.16 -15.19 -5.42
CA SER A 104 -10.06 -16.52 -4.80
C SER A 104 -11.41 -17.20 -4.54
N LEU A 105 -12.53 -16.48 -4.61
CA LEU A 105 -13.88 -17.07 -4.48
C LEU A 105 -14.45 -17.57 -5.82
N ASP A 106 -13.88 -17.14 -6.95
CA ASP A 106 -14.33 -17.47 -8.30
C ASP A 106 -13.51 -18.62 -8.95
N ASP A 107 -12.56 -19.23 -8.23
CA ASP A 107 -11.76 -20.41 -8.64
C ASP A 107 -12.22 -21.70 -7.91
#